data_AF-A0A4Q3N5A6-F1
#
_entry.id   AF-A0A4Q3N5A6-F1
#
_cell.length_a   1.000
_cell.length_b   1.000
_cell.length_c   1.000
_cell.angle_alpha   90.00
_cell.angle_beta   90.00
_cell.angle_gamma   90.00
#
_symmetry.space_group_name_H-M   'P 1'
#
loop_
_entity.id
_entity.type
_entity.pdbx_description
1 polymer ?
#
loop_
_entity_poly.entity_id
_entity_poly.type
_entity_poly.pdbx_seq_one_letter_code
_entity_poly.pdbx_strand_id
1 'polypeptide(L)' 'SMLYGLGAMGEAGVTRALEIIHRELDLTMAFCGRTRVADVDRSILLQPPVASPRLL' A
#
# COMPACT_ATOMS: atom_id res chain seq x y z
N SER A 1 -2.39 11.10 -6.36
CA SER A 1 -1.08 10.94 -7.00
C SER A 1 -1.16 11.05 -8.53
N MET A 2 -1.96 10.21 -9.23
CA MET A 2 -2.05 10.25 -10.72
C MET A 2 -2.48 11.59 -11.31
N LEU A 3 -3.54 12.21 -10.77
CA LEU A 3 -4.02 13.51 -11.24
C LEU A 3 -2.99 14.63 -11.09
N TYR A 4 -2.15 14.55 -10.05
CA TYR A 4 -1.06 15.50 -9.83
C TYR A 4 0.13 15.25 -10.76
N GLY A 5 0.43 13.98 -11.07
CA GLY A 5 1.39 13.62 -12.12
C GLY A 5 0.95 14.13 -13.49
N LEU A 6 -0.32 13.93 -13.83
CA LEU A 6 -0.93 14.45 -15.05
C LEU A 6 -0.84 15.97 -15.13
N GLY A 7 -1.15 16.68 -14.04
CA GLY A 7 -1.08 18.14 -13.98
C GLY A 7 0.35 18.71 -14.03
N ALA A 8 1.36 17.95 -13.59
CA ALA A 8 2.75 18.42 -13.53
C ALA A 8 3.55 18.13 -14.81
N MET A 9 3.42 16.92 -15.38
CA MET A 9 4.21 16.47 -16.54
C MET A 9 3.36 15.66 -17.55
N GLY A 10 2.03 15.76 -17.50
CA GLY A 10 1.16 15.00 -18.39
C GLY A 10 1.28 13.48 -18.17
N GLU A 11 1.16 12.73 -19.24
CA GLU A 11 1.27 11.26 -19.23
C GLU A 11 2.56 10.77 -18.57
N ALA A 12 3.70 11.41 -18.86
CA ALA A 12 4.99 11.05 -18.26
C ALA A 12 4.97 11.15 -16.72
N GLY A 13 4.24 12.14 -16.18
CA GLY A 13 4.06 12.29 -14.74
C GLY A 13 3.16 11.20 -14.14
N VAL A 14 2.13 10.76 -14.86
CA VAL A 14 1.30 9.61 -14.47
C VAL A 14 2.12 8.33 -14.44
N THR A 15 2.89 8.06 -15.51
CA THR A 15 3.79 6.89 -15.58
C THR A 15 4.77 6.90 -14.42
N ARG A 16 5.41 8.04 -14.14
CA ARG A 16 6.32 8.16 -13.00
C ARG A 16 5.65 7.85 -11.67
N ALA A 17 4.42 8.34 -11.47
CA ALA A 17 3.66 8.05 -10.25
C ALA A 17 3.35 6.54 -10.12
N LEU A 18 3.01 5.85 -11.21
CA LEU A 18 2.75 4.41 -11.20
C LEU A 18 4.00 3.61 -10.86
N GLU A 19 5.15 3.97 -11.44
CA GLU A 19 6.40 3.29 -11.13
C GLU A 19 6.84 3.47 -9.67
N ILE A 20 6.61 4.66 -9.09
CA ILE A 20 6.90 4.90 -7.67
C ILE A 20 6.05 3.98 -6.81
N ILE A 21 4.73 3.97 -7.04
CA ILE A 21 3.80 3.11 -6.29
C ILE A 21 4.19 1.64 -6.45
N HIS A 22 4.54 1.20 -7.66
CA HIS A 22 4.99 -0.16 -7.90
C HIS A 22 6.22 -0.52 -7.05
N ARG A 23 7.25 0.34 -7.03
CA ARG A 23 8.47 0.10 -6.25
C ARG A 23 8.22 0.11 -4.74
N GLU A 24 7.40 1.03 -4.26
CA GLU A 24 7.05 1.10 -2.83
C GLU A 24 6.22 -0.10 -2.38
N LEU A 25 5.27 -0.54 -3.23
CA LEU A 25 4.47 -1.73 -2.97
C LEU A 25 5.35 -2.99 -2.93
N ASP A 26 6.26 -3.16 -3.90
CA ASP A 26 7.18 -4.30 -3.96
C ASP A 26 8.07 -4.38 -2.70
N LEU A 27 8.66 -3.25 -2.30
CA LEU A 27 9.48 -3.17 -1.09
C LEU A 27 8.68 -3.46 0.18
N THR A 28 7.46 -2.92 0.28
CA THR A 28 6.58 -3.14 1.43
C THR A 28 6.16 -4.61 1.52
N MET A 29 5.80 -5.22 0.40
CA MET A 29 5.43 -6.63 0.36
C MET A 29 6.59 -7.54 0.75
N ALA A 30 7.82 -7.23 0.30
CA ALA A 30 9.01 -7.95 0.72
C ALA A 30 9.20 -7.91 2.25
N PHE A 31 8.97 -6.75 2.89
CA PHE A 31 8.99 -6.64 4.36
C PHE A 31 7.85 -7.40 5.05
N CYS A 32 6.71 -7.54 4.40
CA CYS A 32 5.62 -8.41 4.87
C CYS A 32 5.84 -9.90 4.55
N GLY A 33 6.97 -10.28 3.94
CA GLY A 33 7.28 -11.65 3.55
C GLY A 33 6.43 -12.18 2.38
N ARG A 34 5.89 -11.30 1.54
CA ARG A 34 5.05 -11.64 0.39
C ARG A 34 5.75 -11.23 -0.91
N THR A 35 5.71 -12.08 -1.93
CA THR A 35 6.31 -11.78 -3.25
C THR A 35 5.28 -11.76 -4.38
N ARG A 36 4.03 -12.14 -4.08
CA ARG A 36 2.90 -12.04 -5.02
C ARG A 36 1.74 -11.34 -4.34
N VAL A 37 1.04 -10.50 -5.08
CA VAL A 37 -0.12 -9.75 -4.55
C VAL A 37 -1.26 -10.68 -4.10
N ALA A 38 -1.40 -11.85 -4.75
CA ALA A 38 -2.38 -12.85 -4.38
C ALA A 38 -2.12 -13.49 -3.00
N ASP A 39 -0.90 -13.34 -2.46
CA ASP A 39 -0.54 -13.84 -1.13
C ASP A 39 -0.78 -12.78 -0.03
N VAL A 40 -1.31 -11.60 -0.36
CA VAL A 40 -1.63 -10.54 0.60
C VAL A 40 -2.98 -10.83 1.25
N ASP A 41 -2.94 -11.19 2.53
CA ASP A 41 -4.12 -11.59 3.30
C ASP A 41 -4.15 -10.92 4.70
N ARG A 42 -5.21 -11.17 5.49
CA ARG A 42 -5.41 -10.53 6.80
C ARG A 42 -4.30 -10.85 7.83
N SER A 43 -3.50 -11.88 7.63
CA SER A 43 -2.43 -12.27 8.56
C SER A 43 -1.31 -11.23 8.66
N ILE A 44 -1.17 -10.32 7.68
CA ILE A 44 -0.15 -9.26 7.72
C ILE A 44 -0.60 -8.05 8.55
N LEU A 45 -1.89 -8.00 8.91
CA LEU A 45 -2.46 -6.90 9.67
C LEU A 45 -2.37 -7.20 11.16
N LEU A 46 -1.90 -6.23 11.93
CA LEU A 46 -2.10 -6.23 13.38
C LEU A 46 -3.61 -6.12 13.66
N GLN A 47 -4.15 -7.03 14.46
CA GLN A 47 -5.51 -6.91 14.92
C GLN A 47 -5.61 -5.70 15.86
N PRO A 48 -6.53 -4.76 15.61
CA PRO A 48 -6.77 -3.70 16.58
C PRO A 48 -7.18 -4.37 17.90
N PRO A 49 -6.72 -3.87 19.06
CA PRO A 49 -7.17 -4.39 20.33
C PRO A 49 -8.69 -4.33 20.34
N VAL A 50 -9.34 -5.45 20.68
CA VAL A 50 -10.77 -5.41 21.00
C VAL A 50 -10.91 -4.35 22.08
N ALA A 51 -11.73 -3.34 21.85
CA ALA A 51 -12.14 -2.46 22.92
C ALA A 51 -12.85 -3.39 23.92
N SER A 52 -12.13 -3.80 24.97
CA SER A 52 -12.76 -4.48 26.07
C SER A 52 -13.80 -3.51 26.62
N PRO A 53 -15.09 -3.89 26.68
CA PRO A 53 -16.05 -3.12 27.45
C PRO A 53 -15.58 -3.25 28.90
N ARG A 54 -14.74 -2.30 29.30
CA ARG A 54 -14.13 -2.25 30.61
C ARG A 54 -15.22 -1.75 31.56
N LEU A 55 -15.92 -2.71 32.18
CA LEU A 55 -16.73 -2.62 33.42
C LEU A 55 -17.85 -1.54 33.40
N LEU A 56 -19.14 -1.91 33.32
CA LEU A 56 -19.97 -2.17 34.53
C LEU A 56 -19.19 -2.43 35.81
#